data_AF-A0A3B0JS19-F1
#
_entry.id   AF-A0A3B0JS19-F1
#
_cell.length_a   1.000
_cell.length_b   1.000
_cell.length_c   1.000
_cell.angle_alpha   90.00
_cell.angle_beta   90.00
_cell.angle_gamma   90.00
#
_symmetry.space_group_name_H-M   'P 1'
#
loop_
_entity.id
_entity.type
_entity.pdbx_description
1 polymer ?
#
loop_
_entity_poly.entity_id
_entity_poly.type
_entity_poly.pdbx_seq_one_letter_code
_entity_poly.pdbx_strand_id
1 'polypeptide(L)'
;MNVNILAVVLCLGLALYEPVASQSAADLAAYKQKQDSCIKELNIGAAEAALLATDKEVANPSEAVKCYHSCLYKKLGLLTADSKPINDMIVKFAQQRFSSVPVDKLKSLLASCGATKAATTCDFVYTFEKCMVKGVKA
;
A
#
# COMPACT_ATOMS: atom_id res chain seq x y z
N MET A 1 -0.57 56.63 24.84
CA MET A 1 0.60 56.31 25.69
C MET A 1 0.87 54.83 25.58
N ASN A 2 2.03 54.51 25.03
CA ASN A 2 2.49 53.18 24.65
C ASN A 2 2.89 52.37 25.89
N VAL A 3 2.44 51.12 25.97
CA VAL A 3 3.10 50.09 26.80
C VAL A 3 3.47 48.93 25.89
N ASN A 4 4.74 48.97 25.45
CA ASN A 4 5.65 47.86 25.18
C ASN A 4 5.07 46.53 24.65
N ILE A 5 4.98 46.43 23.32
CA ILE A 5 4.66 45.22 22.53
C ILE A 5 5.94 44.39 22.20
N LEU A 6 7.03 44.53 22.96
CA LEU A 6 8.37 44.06 22.53
C LEU A 6 9.07 43.04 23.45
N ALA A 7 8.38 42.44 24.42
CA ALA A 7 8.98 41.42 25.31
C ALA A 7 8.13 40.15 25.51
N VAL A 8 7.16 39.88 24.62
CA VAL A 8 6.40 38.61 24.58
C VAL A 8 6.55 37.97 23.19
N VAL A 9 7.71 38.17 22.56
CA VAL A 9 8.01 37.69 21.19
C VAL A 9 8.96 36.47 21.19
N LEU A 10 9.47 36.00 22.34
CA LEU A 10 10.61 35.05 22.31
C LEU A 10 10.47 33.72 23.09
N CYS A 11 9.29 33.34 23.59
CA CYS A 11 9.15 32.05 24.32
C CYS A 11 7.96 31.15 23.91
N LEU A 12 7.20 31.48 22.86
CA LEU A 12 6.09 30.64 22.38
C LEU A 12 6.32 30.00 20.99
N GLY A 13 7.54 30.12 20.44
CA GLY A 13 7.89 29.69 19.08
C GLY A 13 8.56 28.32 18.96
N LEU A 14 8.53 27.45 19.98
CA LEU A 14 9.24 26.16 19.97
C LEU A 14 8.38 24.93 20.34
N ALA A 15 7.04 25.01 20.30
CA ALA A 15 6.20 23.90 20.73
C ALA A 15 5.27 23.29 19.65
N LEU A 16 5.23 23.79 18.42
CA LEU A 16 4.41 23.19 17.36
C LEU A 16 5.11 23.25 15.99
N TYR A 17 6.36 22.77 15.92
CA TYR A 17 6.73 22.01 14.73
C TYR A 17 6.20 20.61 15.01
N GLU A 18 4.90 20.39 14.77
CA GLU A 18 4.41 19.03 14.65
C GLU A 18 5.24 18.42 13.52
N PRO A 19 6.11 17.43 13.78
CA PRO A 19 6.70 16.71 12.68
C PRO A 19 5.51 16.13 11.93
N VAL A 20 5.33 16.57 10.67
CA VAL A 20 4.37 15.98 9.74
C VAL A 20 4.55 14.48 9.91
N ALA A 21 3.56 13.83 10.52
CA ALA A 21 3.66 12.45 10.91
C ALA A 21 3.84 11.65 9.61
N SER A 22 5.10 11.35 9.32
CA SER A 22 5.52 10.16 8.59
C SER A 22 4.61 9.03 9.08
N GLN A 23 3.96 8.32 8.14
CA GLN A 23 3.02 7.22 8.38
C GLN A 23 3.26 6.56 9.75
N SER A 24 2.26 6.60 10.63
CA SER A 24 2.49 6.29 12.04
C SER A 24 3.08 4.87 12.18
N ALA A 25 4.01 4.66 13.13
CA ALA A 25 4.58 3.34 13.38
C ALA A 25 3.51 2.25 13.61
N ALA A 26 2.33 2.66 14.09
CA ALA A 26 1.15 1.83 14.24
C ALA A 26 0.57 1.36 12.88
N ASP A 27 0.51 2.24 11.87
CA ASP A 27 0.04 1.87 10.53
C ASP A 27 0.97 0.83 9.88
N LEU A 28 2.29 1.02 10.02
CA LEU A 28 3.28 0.07 9.50
C LEU A 28 3.17 -1.29 10.21
N ALA A 29 3.02 -1.30 11.55
CA ALA A 29 2.82 -2.52 12.32
C ALA A 29 1.51 -3.23 11.93
N ALA A 30 0.42 -2.48 11.78
CA ALA A 30 -0.88 -3.01 11.37
C ALA A 30 -0.86 -3.55 9.93
N TYR A 31 -0.07 -2.96 9.04
CA TYR A 31 0.17 -3.49 7.70
C TYR A 31 0.95 -4.80 7.75
N LYS A 32 2.09 -4.81 8.48
CA LYS A 32 2.92 -6.01 8.65
C LYS A 32 2.15 -7.18 9.26
N GLN A 33 1.30 -6.92 10.26
CA GLN A 33 0.44 -7.95 10.85
C GLN A 33 -0.49 -8.61 9.81
N LYS A 34 -1.03 -7.83 8.86
CA LYS A 34 -1.87 -8.38 7.78
C LYS A 34 -1.04 -9.22 6.79
N GLN A 35 0.16 -8.77 6.47
CA GLN A 35 1.12 -9.54 5.65
C GLN A 35 1.43 -10.89 6.31
N ASP A 36 1.83 -10.87 7.58
CA ASP A 36 2.17 -12.08 8.36
C ASP A 36 0.97 -13.03 8.49
N SER A 37 -0.23 -12.47 8.69
CA SER A 37 -1.48 -13.25 8.71
C SER A 37 -1.73 -13.95 7.37
N CYS A 38 -1.49 -13.31 6.23
CA CYS A 38 -1.67 -13.93 4.91
C CYS A 38 -0.60 -14.98 4.61
N ILE A 39 0.67 -14.74 4.99
CA ILE A 39 1.75 -15.73 4.89
C ILE A 39 1.38 -17.00 5.65
N LYS A 40 0.85 -16.84 6.88
CA LYS A 40 0.41 -17.95 7.71
C LYS A 40 -0.81 -18.66 7.14
N GLU A 41 -1.86 -17.94 6.73
CA GLU A 41 -3.10 -18.53 6.20
C GLU A 41 -2.86 -19.32 4.91
N LEU A 42 -1.95 -18.87 4.06
CA LEU A 42 -1.63 -19.49 2.78
C LEU A 42 -0.48 -20.52 2.88
N ASN A 43 0.08 -20.73 4.07
CA ASN A 43 1.24 -21.61 4.31
C ASN A 43 2.44 -21.29 3.39
N ILE A 44 2.74 -20.00 3.20
CA ILE A 44 3.87 -19.57 2.36
C ILE A 44 5.18 -19.83 3.09
N GLY A 45 6.12 -20.51 2.43
CA GLY A 45 7.43 -20.83 3.00
C GLY A 45 8.30 -19.59 3.22
N ALA A 46 9.22 -19.63 4.19
CA ALA A 46 10.05 -18.48 4.56
C ALA A 46 10.86 -17.88 3.39
N ALA A 47 11.35 -18.73 2.48
CA ALA A 47 12.10 -18.30 1.30
C ALA A 47 11.22 -17.49 0.32
N GLU A 48 9.99 -17.92 0.07
CA GLU A 48 9.03 -17.20 -0.77
C GLU A 48 8.51 -15.94 -0.08
N ALA A 49 8.25 -16.01 1.23
CA ALA A 49 7.82 -14.87 2.04
C ALA A 49 8.84 -13.73 2.04
N ALA A 50 10.14 -14.05 2.07
CA ALA A 50 11.20 -13.06 1.96
C ALA A 50 11.16 -12.29 0.62
N LEU A 51 10.72 -12.94 -0.47
CA LEU A 51 10.62 -12.30 -1.78
C LEU A 51 9.40 -11.36 -1.87
N LEU A 52 8.28 -11.70 -1.22
CA LEU A 52 7.07 -10.87 -1.17
C LEU A 52 7.31 -9.48 -0.57
N ALA A 53 8.36 -9.32 0.24
CA ALA A 53 8.74 -8.05 0.85
C ALA A 53 9.59 -7.15 -0.08
N THR A 54 10.04 -7.64 -1.25
CA THR A 54 11.11 -6.99 -2.02
C THR A 54 10.66 -6.25 -3.29
N ASP A 55 9.35 -6.17 -3.58
CA ASP A 55 8.81 -5.66 -4.86
C ASP A 55 9.48 -6.28 -6.12
N LYS A 56 10.16 -7.43 -5.94
CA LYS A 56 10.80 -8.20 -6.99
C LYS A 56 9.82 -9.25 -7.49
N GLU A 57 9.89 -9.49 -8.79
CA GLU A 57 9.14 -10.59 -9.39
C GLU A 57 9.67 -11.93 -8.89
N VAL A 58 8.76 -12.80 -8.46
CA VAL A 58 9.08 -14.19 -8.13
C VAL A 58 8.95 -15.01 -9.40
N ALA A 59 10.06 -15.59 -9.88
CA ALA A 59 10.01 -16.51 -11.01
C ALA A 59 9.28 -17.79 -10.60
N ASN A 60 8.29 -18.21 -11.41
CA ASN A 60 7.48 -19.41 -11.17
C ASN A 60 6.83 -19.44 -9.76
N PRO A 61 5.95 -18.45 -9.44
CA PRO A 61 5.32 -18.38 -8.13
C PRO A 61 4.45 -19.61 -7.87
N SER A 62 4.50 -20.14 -6.65
CA SER A 62 3.51 -21.09 -6.18
C SER A 62 2.11 -20.46 -6.16
N GLU A 63 1.07 -21.29 -6.14
CA GLU A 63 -0.31 -20.80 -6.07
C GLU A 63 -0.56 -19.96 -4.80
N ALA A 64 0.06 -20.35 -3.69
CA ALA A 64 0.03 -19.59 -2.44
C ALA A 64 0.61 -18.18 -2.60
N VAL A 65 1.75 -18.05 -3.30
CA VAL A 65 2.39 -16.75 -3.59
C VAL A 65 1.50 -15.89 -4.49
N LYS A 66 0.84 -16.46 -5.50
CA LYS A 66 -0.11 -15.71 -6.33
C LYS A 66 -1.31 -15.21 -5.53
N CYS A 67 -1.80 -16.00 -4.59
CA CYS A 67 -2.94 -15.64 -3.75
C CYS A 67 -2.62 -14.62 -2.64
N TYR A 68 -1.34 -14.37 -2.34
CA TYR A 68 -0.92 -13.49 -1.26
C TYR A 68 -1.55 -12.09 -1.32
N HIS A 69 -1.45 -11.41 -2.47
CA HIS A 69 -1.99 -10.06 -2.61
C HIS A 69 -3.52 -10.02 -2.55
N SER A 70 -4.20 -11.07 -3.02
CA SER A 70 -5.65 -11.21 -2.88
C SER A 70 -6.06 -11.27 -1.40
N CYS A 71 -5.35 -12.08 -0.61
CA CYS A 71 -5.53 -12.14 0.84
C CYS A 71 -5.27 -10.77 1.49
N LEU A 72 -4.18 -10.12 1.13
CA LEU A 72 -3.79 -8.84 1.72
C LEU A 72 -4.84 -7.75 1.41
N TYR A 73 -5.34 -7.70 0.18
CA TYR A 73 -6.36 -6.73 -0.26
C TYR A 73 -7.68 -6.90 0.47
N LYS A 74 -8.06 -8.14 0.76
CA LYS A 74 -9.21 -8.42 1.63
C LYS A 74 -8.99 -7.91 3.05
N LYS A 75 -7.82 -8.16 3.65
CA LYS A 75 -7.49 -7.68 5.02
C LYS A 75 -7.31 -6.16 5.12
N LEU A 76 -6.97 -5.51 4.01
CA LEU A 76 -6.87 -4.05 3.92
C LEU A 76 -8.22 -3.37 3.66
N GLY A 77 -9.29 -4.14 3.42
CA GLY A 77 -10.61 -3.58 3.10
C GLY A 77 -10.64 -2.89 1.74
N LEU A 78 -9.79 -3.31 0.80
CA LEU A 78 -9.80 -2.82 -0.58
C LEU A 78 -10.88 -3.51 -1.43
N LEU A 79 -11.42 -4.61 -0.90
CA LEU A 79 -12.45 -5.42 -1.50
C LEU A 79 -13.68 -5.41 -0.58
N THR A 80 -14.87 -5.42 -1.18
CA THR A 80 -16.13 -5.68 -0.49
C THR A 80 -16.19 -7.14 0.00
N ALA A 81 -17.22 -7.46 0.80
CA ALA A 81 -17.45 -8.83 1.27
C ALA A 81 -17.65 -9.84 0.12
N ASP A 82 -18.21 -9.41 -1.01
CA ASP A 82 -18.37 -10.17 -2.25
C ASP A 82 -17.14 -10.07 -3.20
N SER A 83 -15.99 -9.66 -2.68
CA SER A 83 -14.71 -9.56 -3.40
C SER A 83 -14.70 -8.56 -4.56
N LYS A 84 -15.57 -7.54 -4.55
CA LYS A 84 -15.55 -6.46 -5.54
C LYS A 84 -14.59 -5.33 -5.13
N PRO A 85 -13.87 -4.72 -6.07
CA PRO A 85 -12.99 -3.57 -5.80
C PRO A 85 -13.73 -2.37 -5.19
N ILE A 86 -13.14 -1.76 -4.15
CA ILE A 86 -13.57 -0.45 -3.60
C ILE A 86 -12.61 0.62 -4.13
N ASN A 87 -12.97 1.25 -5.26
CA ASN A 87 -12.07 2.09 -6.05
C ASN A 87 -11.38 3.21 -5.25
N ASP A 88 -12.10 3.93 -4.40
CA ASP A 88 -11.52 5.02 -3.61
C ASP A 88 -10.45 4.53 -2.62
N MET A 89 -10.69 3.36 -2.00
CA MET A 89 -9.73 2.74 -1.08
C MET A 89 -8.50 2.23 -1.83
N ILE A 90 -8.70 1.69 -3.04
CA ILE A 90 -7.61 1.23 -3.90
C ILE A 90 -6.74 2.40 -4.37
N VAL A 91 -7.34 3.51 -4.79
CA VAL A 91 -6.60 4.72 -5.19
C VAL A 91 -5.82 5.26 -3.99
N LYS A 92 -6.44 5.37 -2.82
CA LYS A 92 -5.78 5.84 -1.60
C LYS A 92 -4.61 4.92 -1.20
N PHE A 93 -4.81 3.61 -1.25
CA PHE A 93 -3.75 2.64 -0.99
C PHE A 93 -2.60 2.76 -1.99
N ALA A 94 -2.90 2.89 -3.28
CA ALA A 94 -1.89 3.07 -4.33
C ALA A 94 -1.09 4.37 -4.12
N GLN A 95 -1.74 5.47 -3.73
CA GLN A 95 -1.07 6.73 -3.41
C GLN A 95 -0.16 6.60 -2.17
N GLN A 96 -0.56 5.82 -1.18
CA GLN A 96 0.28 5.58 0.01
C GLN A 96 1.48 4.69 -0.33
N ARG A 97 1.28 3.63 -1.12
CA ARG A 97 2.33 2.68 -1.52
C ARG A 97 3.32 3.31 -2.50
N PHE A 98 2.83 4.08 -3.44
CA PHE A 98 3.61 4.70 -4.51
C PHE A 98 3.58 6.22 -4.38
N SER A 99 3.94 6.73 -3.20
CA SER A 99 3.81 8.16 -2.86
C SER A 99 4.60 9.12 -3.75
N SER A 100 5.62 8.62 -4.45
CA SER A 100 6.40 9.39 -5.43
C SER A 100 5.76 9.46 -6.82
N VAL A 101 4.70 8.70 -7.07
CA VAL A 101 4.04 8.61 -8.38
C VAL A 101 2.85 9.57 -8.46
N PRO A 102 2.73 10.39 -9.52
CA PRO A 102 1.58 11.26 -9.70
C PRO A 102 0.25 10.49 -9.69
N VAL A 103 -0.76 11.06 -9.05
CA VAL A 103 -2.09 10.42 -8.88
C VAL A 103 -2.73 10.07 -10.22
N ASP A 104 -2.57 10.91 -11.24
CA ASP A 104 -3.14 10.65 -12.57
C ASP A 104 -2.44 9.47 -13.26
N LYS A 105 -1.12 9.31 -13.08
CA LYS A 105 -0.38 8.13 -13.53
C LYS A 105 -0.89 6.88 -12.80
N LEU A 106 -1.10 6.95 -11.48
CA LEU A 106 -1.65 5.83 -10.71
C LEU A 106 -3.05 5.44 -11.19
N LYS A 107 -3.96 6.40 -11.40
CA LYS A 107 -5.32 6.12 -11.90
C LYS A 107 -5.29 5.47 -13.28
N SER A 108 -4.42 5.94 -14.19
CA SER A 108 -4.23 5.35 -15.51
C SER A 108 -3.70 3.92 -15.44
N LEU A 109 -2.74 3.65 -14.55
CA LEU A 109 -2.22 2.30 -14.31
C LEU A 109 -3.28 1.38 -13.70
N LEU A 110 -4.04 1.84 -12.71
CA LEU A 110 -5.14 1.07 -12.10
C LEU A 110 -6.18 0.66 -13.16
N ALA A 111 -6.55 1.57 -14.06
CA ALA A 111 -7.48 1.29 -15.14
C ALA A 111 -6.91 0.29 -16.17
N SER A 112 -5.67 0.51 -16.64
CA SER A 112 -5.06 -0.35 -17.66
C SER A 112 -4.69 -1.74 -17.13
N CYS A 113 -4.12 -1.84 -15.93
CA CYS A 113 -3.81 -3.11 -15.28
C CYS A 113 -5.07 -3.90 -14.86
N GLY A 114 -6.15 -3.19 -14.50
CA GLY A 114 -7.43 -3.79 -14.14
C GLY A 114 -8.23 -4.36 -15.33
N ALA A 115 -7.87 -4.04 -16.57
CA ALA A 115 -8.55 -4.54 -17.77
C ALA A 115 -8.19 -6.00 -18.11
N THR A 116 -7.24 -6.60 -17.40
CA THR A 116 -6.75 -7.95 -17.67
C THR A 116 -7.75 -9.01 -17.23
N LYS A 117 -7.94 -10.06 -18.04
CA LYS A 117 -8.71 -11.25 -17.64
C LYS A 117 -7.78 -12.32 -17.09
N ALA A 118 -8.23 -13.09 -16.10
CA ALA A 118 -7.51 -14.26 -15.60
C ALA A 118 -8.47 -15.40 -15.24
N ALA A 119 -7.93 -16.61 -15.13
CA ALA A 119 -8.70 -17.81 -14.83
C ALA A 119 -9.19 -17.85 -13.37
N THR A 120 -8.41 -17.27 -12.45
CA THR A 120 -8.73 -17.20 -11.01
C THR A 120 -8.54 -15.79 -10.48
N THR A 121 -9.13 -15.48 -9.32
CA THR A 121 -8.89 -14.21 -8.62
C THR A 121 -7.41 -14.06 -8.24
N CYS A 122 -6.73 -15.14 -7.85
CA CYS A 122 -5.31 -15.08 -7.50
C CYS A 122 -4.43 -14.77 -8.71
N ASP A 123 -4.69 -15.41 -9.87
CA ASP A 123 -3.97 -15.10 -11.11
C ASP A 123 -4.23 -13.65 -11.57
N PHE A 124 -5.46 -13.17 -11.42
CA PHE A 124 -5.82 -11.79 -11.73
C PHE A 124 -5.02 -10.81 -10.86
N VAL A 125 -5.11 -10.95 -9.53
CA VAL A 125 -4.44 -10.01 -8.62
C VAL A 125 -2.92 -10.10 -8.78
N TYR A 126 -2.36 -11.29 -8.96
CA TYR A 126 -0.92 -11.44 -9.22
C TYR A 126 -0.48 -10.71 -10.49
N THR A 127 -1.23 -10.85 -11.58
CA THR A 127 -0.93 -10.18 -12.86
C THR A 127 -1.11 -8.67 -12.76
N PHE A 128 -2.16 -8.24 -12.06
CA PHE A 128 -2.43 -6.84 -11.76
C PHE A 128 -1.27 -6.19 -10.98
N GLU A 129 -0.78 -6.83 -9.92
CA GLU A 129 0.36 -6.33 -9.13
C GLU A 129 1.62 -6.20 -9.97
N LYS A 130 1.94 -7.20 -10.78
CA LYS A 130 3.09 -7.14 -11.69
C LYS A 130 2.97 -5.98 -12.67
N CYS A 131 1.77 -5.76 -13.23
CA CYS A 131 1.50 -4.64 -14.12
C CYS A 131 1.69 -3.30 -13.41
N MET A 132 1.15 -3.13 -12.21
CA MET A 132 1.30 -1.91 -11.41
C MET A 132 2.77 -1.63 -11.09
N VAL A 133 3.50 -2.61 -10.54
CA VAL A 133 4.92 -2.46 -10.17
C VAL A 133 5.79 -2.16 -11.39
N LYS A 134 5.51 -2.79 -12.54
CA LYS A 134 6.22 -2.48 -13.79
C LYS A 134 5.90 -1.07 -14.29
N GLY A 135 4.63 -0.66 -14.25
CA GLY A 135 4.16 0.63 -14.73
C GLY A 135 4.64 1.82 -13.90
N VAL A 136 4.82 1.65 -12.58
CA VAL A 136 5.39 2.70 -11.72
C VAL A 136 6.90 2.86 -11.90
N LYS A 137 7.61 1.78 -12.28
CA LYS A 137 9.06 1.78 -12.54
C LYS A 137 9.44 2.20 -13.97
N ALA A 138 8.47 2.24 -14.89
CA ALA A 138 8.61 2.73 -16.27
C ALA A 138 8.54 4.25 -16.34
#